data_AF-A0A0B2SGZ9-F1
#
_entry.id   AF-A0A0B2SGZ9-F1
#
_cell.length_a   1.000
_cell.length_b   1.000
_cell.length_c   1.000
_cell.angle_alpha   90.00
_cell.angle_beta   90.00
_cell.angle_gamma   90.00
#
_symmetry.space_group_name_H-M   'P 1'
#
loop_
_entity.id
_entity.type
_entity.pdbx_description
1 polymer ?
#
loop_
_entity_poly.entity_id
_entity_poly.type
_entity_poly.pdbx_seq_one_letter_code
_entity_poly.pdbx_strand_id
1 'polypeptide(L)'
;MDTCNVFEGSWVRDDSYPLYDASHCPFVERGFNCLANGRKDRDYTKWRWKPKNCEIPRFDARGILEQLRGKRVVFVGDSLSRTQWESMICLLMTGVEDKKSIYEIKGNKITKQIRFLGVRFSTFDVRIDFYRSVFLVRPGSVPRHAPQRVKTTLRLDKIDDISHEWIDSDVLIFNSGHWWTRTKLFDVGWYFQVDNSLKLGMTINSGFNTALLTWASWVESTINTNRTRVFFRTFESSHWSGQNHNSCKVTKRPWKRTNRKERNPISNMINKVVKSMSAPVTVMHVTPMTAYRSDGHVGTWSDQPSVPDCSHWCLPGVPDMWNEILLSYLLPK
;
A
#
# COMPACT_ATOMS: atom_id res chain seq x y z
N MET A 1 -1.81 -23.34 22.58
CA MET A 1 -0.73 -22.52 21.99
C MET A 1 -1.40 -21.37 21.29
N ASP A 2 -1.20 -20.14 21.78
CA ASP A 2 -1.79 -18.96 21.15
C ASP A 2 -1.24 -18.82 19.72
N THR A 3 -2.14 -18.72 18.74
CA THR A 3 -1.78 -18.42 17.35
C THR A 3 -1.11 -17.05 17.28
N CYS A 4 0.13 -17.00 16.77
CA CYS A 4 0.90 -15.77 16.60
C CYS A 4 0.16 -14.77 15.68
N ASN A 5 -0.20 -13.61 16.23
CA ASN A 5 -0.65 -12.46 15.46
C ASN A 5 0.52 -11.48 15.27
N VAL A 6 1.18 -11.54 14.11
CA VAL A 6 2.33 -10.68 13.79
C VAL A 6 2.00 -9.18 13.74
N PHE A 7 0.73 -8.80 13.67
CA PHE A 7 0.28 -7.40 13.64
C PHE A 7 0.05 -6.81 15.04
N GLU A 8 0.19 -7.62 16.10
CA GLU A 8 0.13 -7.17 17.49
C GLU A 8 1.50 -7.20 18.15
N GLY A 9 1.97 -6.03 18.58
CA GLY A 9 3.36 -5.85 18.98
C GLY A 9 3.68 -4.40 19.33
N SER A 10 4.96 -4.08 19.27
CA SER A 10 5.46 -2.74 19.48
C SER A 10 6.66 -2.44 18.58
N TRP A 11 6.91 -1.16 18.34
CA TRP A 11 8.14 -0.71 17.69
C TRP A 11 9.28 -0.73 18.69
N VAL A 12 10.36 -1.42 18.34
CA VAL A 12 11.61 -1.47 19.10
C VAL A 12 12.73 -0.88 18.25
N ARG A 13 13.70 -0.24 18.91
CA ARG A 13 14.89 0.23 18.22
C ARG A 13 15.75 -0.97 17.82
N ASP A 14 16.24 -0.98 16.59
CA ASP A 14 17.18 -1.97 16.06
C ASP A 14 18.22 -1.24 15.21
N ASP A 15 19.47 -1.20 15.70
CA ASP A 15 20.52 -0.42 15.03
C ASP A 15 21.04 -1.07 13.74
N SER A 16 20.65 -2.33 13.45
CA SER A 16 20.92 -3.01 12.17
C SER A 16 20.10 -2.44 11.00
N TYR A 17 19.03 -1.70 11.26
CA TYR A 17 18.24 -1.02 10.23
C TYR A 17 18.90 0.30 9.80
N PRO A 18 18.57 0.90 8.65
CA PRO A 18 17.72 0.35 7.60
C PRO A 18 18.41 -0.82 6.88
N LEU A 19 17.61 -1.66 6.22
CA LEU A 19 18.10 -2.83 5.49
C LEU A 19 18.77 -2.48 4.15
N TYR A 20 18.63 -1.23 3.69
CA TYR A 20 19.25 -0.71 2.48
C TYR A 20 19.43 0.80 2.56
N ASP A 21 20.30 1.33 1.69
CA ASP A 21 20.42 2.77 1.44
C ASP A 21 19.58 3.13 0.21
N ALA A 22 18.54 3.96 0.39
CA ALA A 22 17.66 4.40 -0.70
C ALA A 22 18.41 5.18 -1.79
N SER A 23 19.56 5.79 -1.50
CA SER A 23 20.38 6.47 -2.52
C SER A 23 20.95 5.50 -3.56
N HIS A 24 21.08 4.21 -3.22
CA HIS A 24 21.53 3.17 -4.14
C HIS A 24 20.39 2.46 -4.88
N CYS A 25 19.13 2.82 -4.61
CA CYS A 25 17.96 2.22 -5.25
C CYS A 25 17.35 3.20 -6.28
N PRO A 26 17.55 2.97 -7.60
CA PRO A 26 17.09 3.90 -8.64
C PRO A 26 15.56 3.90 -8.84
N PHE A 27 14.85 2.97 -8.18
CA PHE A 27 13.41 2.80 -8.30
C PHE A 27 12.60 3.62 -7.29
N VAL A 28 13.25 4.19 -6.26
CA VAL A 28 12.58 5.06 -5.29
C VAL A 28 12.22 6.37 -5.97
N GLU A 29 10.94 6.73 -5.97
CA GLU A 29 10.51 8.04 -6.41
C GLU A 29 11.18 9.12 -5.58
N ARG A 30 11.67 10.18 -6.23
CA ARG A 30 12.29 11.32 -5.56
C ARG A 30 11.44 11.84 -4.39
N GLY A 31 10.11 11.87 -4.52
CA GLY A 31 9.20 12.32 -3.47
C GLY A 31 9.24 11.51 -2.17
N PHE A 32 9.70 10.25 -2.19
CA PHE A 32 9.79 9.37 -1.02
C PHE A 32 11.22 9.23 -0.46
N ASN A 33 12.25 9.66 -1.21
CA ASN A 33 13.64 9.65 -0.74
C ASN A 33 13.95 10.87 0.15
N CYS A 34 13.47 10.82 1.39
CA CYS A 34 13.57 11.93 2.33
C CYS A 34 15.01 12.37 2.63
N LEU A 35 15.96 11.42 2.69
CA LEU A 35 17.36 11.74 2.95
C LEU A 35 17.97 12.53 1.78
N ALA A 36 17.70 12.12 0.54
CA ALA A 36 18.13 12.88 -0.64
C ALA A 36 17.45 14.26 -0.73
N ASN A 37 16.25 14.42 -0.19
CA ASN A 37 15.55 15.70 -0.09
C ASN A 37 15.90 16.50 1.19
N GLY A 38 17.03 16.20 1.84
CA GLY A 38 17.60 17.03 2.90
C GLY A 38 17.12 16.69 4.32
N ARG A 39 16.43 15.56 4.54
CA ARG A 39 16.14 15.08 5.89
C ARG A 39 17.44 14.73 6.61
N LYS A 40 17.69 15.38 7.75
CA LYS A 40 18.94 15.20 8.52
C LYS A 40 18.85 14.13 9.60
N ASP A 41 17.67 13.94 10.21
CA ASP A 41 17.49 12.91 11.22
C ASP A 41 17.37 11.53 10.57
N ARG A 42 18.15 10.57 11.08
CA ARG A 42 18.18 9.18 10.58
C ARG A 42 17.53 8.18 11.54
N ASP A 43 17.20 8.59 12.76
CA ASP A 43 16.67 7.69 13.79
C ASP A 43 15.33 7.04 13.42
N TYR A 44 14.54 7.65 12.54
CA TYR A 44 13.26 7.10 12.10
C TYR A 44 13.41 5.78 11.32
N THR A 45 14.59 5.52 10.74
CA THR A 45 14.86 4.27 10.02
C THR A 45 15.25 3.14 10.97
N LYS A 46 15.63 3.43 12.21
CA LYS A 46 16.17 2.48 13.21
C LYS A 46 15.10 1.72 14.00
N TRP A 47 13.91 1.53 13.44
CA TRP A 47 12.78 0.93 14.15
C TRP A 47 12.32 -0.35 13.45
N ARG A 48 12.26 -1.44 14.21
CA ARG A 48 11.72 -2.75 13.81
C ARG A 48 10.43 -3.03 14.58
N TRP A 49 9.46 -3.66 13.94
CA TRP A 49 8.27 -4.14 14.62
C TRP A 49 8.56 -5.49 15.29
N LYS A 50 8.26 -5.59 16.59
CA LYS A 50 8.37 -6.83 17.35
C LYS A 50 6.97 -7.31 17.77
N PRO A 51 6.47 -8.43 17.21
CA PRO A 51 5.23 -9.03 17.69
C PRO A 51 5.33 -9.49 19.15
N LYS A 52 4.20 -9.60 19.85
CA LYS A 52 4.18 -9.96 21.29
C LYS A 52 4.65 -11.39 21.56
N ASN A 53 4.16 -12.35 20.78
CA ASN A 53 4.24 -13.79 21.09
C ASN A 53 5.01 -14.58 20.03
N CYS A 54 5.73 -13.89 19.14
CA CYS A 54 6.46 -14.51 18.04
C CYS A 54 7.47 -13.53 17.44
N GLU A 55 8.36 -14.07 16.62
CA GLU A 55 9.38 -13.30 15.92
C GLU A 55 9.10 -13.28 14.42
N ILE A 56 9.45 -12.15 13.80
CA ILE A 56 9.51 -12.06 12.34
C ILE A 56 10.92 -12.50 11.94
N PRO A 57 11.09 -13.42 10.97
CA PRO A 57 12.40 -13.82 10.50
C PRO A 57 13.29 -12.63 10.12
N ARG A 58 14.60 -12.80 10.23
CA ARG A 58 15.54 -11.79 9.70
C ARG A 58 15.44 -11.78 8.18
N PHE A 59 15.52 -10.58 7.61
CA PHE A 59 15.39 -10.39 6.18
C PHE A 59 16.63 -10.93 5.45
N ASP A 60 16.41 -11.96 4.62
CA ASP A 60 17.43 -12.53 3.73
C ASP A 60 16.99 -12.32 2.28
N ALA A 61 17.47 -11.24 1.67
CA ALA A 61 17.08 -10.86 0.32
C ALA A 61 17.33 -11.96 -0.72
N ARG A 62 18.48 -12.66 -0.63
CA ARG A 62 18.83 -13.69 -1.61
C ARG A 62 17.96 -14.92 -1.42
N GLY A 63 17.81 -15.41 -0.19
CA GLY A 63 16.93 -16.53 0.12
C GLY A 63 15.48 -16.27 -0.30
N ILE A 64 14.99 -15.05 -0.09
CA ILE A 64 13.64 -14.63 -0.51
C ILE A 64 13.52 -14.61 -2.03
N LEU A 65 14.51 -14.05 -2.75
CA LEU A 65 14.51 -14.04 -4.22
C LEU A 65 14.52 -15.46 -4.81
N GLU A 66 15.24 -16.40 -4.20
CA GLU A 66 15.21 -17.82 -4.60
C GLU A 66 13.83 -18.45 -4.39
N GLN A 67 13.16 -18.15 -3.27
CA GLN A 67 11.81 -18.66 -3.02
C GLN A 67 10.75 -18.04 -3.93
N LEU A 68 10.98 -16.80 -4.37
CA LEU A 68 10.15 -16.11 -5.34
C LEU A 68 10.50 -16.47 -6.78
N ARG A 69 11.51 -17.31 -7.04
CA ARG A 69 12.00 -17.61 -8.39
C ARG A 69 10.86 -18.02 -9.33
N GLY A 70 10.81 -17.37 -10.49
CA GLY A 70 9.77 -17.59 -11.51
C GLY A 70 8.38 -17.05 -11.13
N LYS A 71 8.23 -16.34 -10.00
CA LYS A 71 6.95 -15.82 -9.53
C LYS A 71 6.70 -14.37 -9.93
N ARG A 72 5.42 -14.04 -10.05
CA ARG A 72 4.90 -12.69 -10.25
C ARG A 72 4.19 -12.19 -8.99
N VAL A 73 4.73 -11.13 -8.40
CA VAL A 73 4.17 -10.43 -7.23
C VAL A 73 3.56 -9.11 -7.69
N VAL A 74 2.31 -8.84 -7.37
CA VAL A 74 1.59 -7.67 -7.88
C VAL A 74 0.93 -6.87 -6.78
N PHE A 75 1.26 -5.59 -6.71
CA PHE A 75 0.62 -4.59 -5.86
C PHE A 75 -0.47 -3.86 -6.64
N VAL A 76 -1.67 -3.77 -6.09
CA VAL A 76 -2.82 -3.11 -6.72
C VAL A 76 -3.44 -2.12 -5.74
N GLY A 77 -3.48 -0.85 -6.12
CA GLY A 77 -4.14 0.14 -5.27
C GLY A 77 -3.76 1.59 -5.55
N ASP A 78 -3.71 2.36 -4.47
CA ASP A 78 -3.37 3.78 -4.51
C ASP A 78 -1.85 4.04 -4.39
N SER A 79 -1.46 5.29 -4.21
CA SER A 79 -0.05 5.69 -4.12
C SER A 79 0.69 5.06 -2.94
N LEU A 80 -0.01 4.60 -1.90
CA LEU A 80 0.61 3.95 -0.75
C LEU A 80 0.91 2.47 -1.04
N SER A 81 0.18 1.83 -1.96
CA SER A 81 0.63 0.55 -2.55
C SER A 81 1.90 0.76 -3.36
N ARG A 82 2.00 1.86 -4.10
CA ARG A 82 3.21 2.18 -4.86
C ARG A 82 4.43 2.37 -3.96
N THR A 83 4.32 3.10 -2.86
CA THR A 83 5.44 3.25 -1.90
C THR A 83 5.87 1.89 -1.32
N GLN A 84 4.94 0.97 -1.06
CA GLN A 84 5.28 -0.38 -0.62
C GLN A 84 5.95 -1.22 -1.73
N TRP A 85 5.50 -1.09 -2.97
CA TRP A 85 6.14 -1.72 -4.14
C TRP A 85 7.58 -1.22 -4.34
N GLU A 86 7.84 0.08 -4.24
CA GLU A 86 9.20 0.65 -4.33
C GLU A 86 10.10 0.11 -3.21
N SER A 87 9.59 0.07 -1.97
CA SER A 87 10.28 -0.55 -0.83
C SER A 87 10.63 -2.01 -1.09
N MET A 88 9.70 -2.81 -1.62
CA MET A 88 9.92 -4.24 -1.90
C MET A 88 11.08 -4.42 -2.88
N ILE A 89 11.11 -3.62 -3.94
CA ILE A 89 12.18 -3.66 -4.94
C ILE A 89 13.52 -3.33 -4.31
N CYS A 90 13.60 -2.24 -3.53
CA CYS A 90 14.86 -1.82 -2.91
C CYS A 90 15.38 -2.81 -1.88
N LEU A 91 14.47 -3.42 -1.10
CA LEU A 91 14.81 -4.50 -0.18
C LEU A 91 15.44 -5.68 -0.92
N LEU A 92 14.76 -6.21 -1.93
CA LEU A 92 15.23 -7.39 -2.67
C LEU A 92 16.48 -7.10 -3.51
N MET A 93 16.63 -5.86 -3.99
CA MET A 93 17.81 -5.43 -4.73
C MET A 93 19.10 -5.67 -3.95
N THR A 94 19.08 -5.65 -2.62
CA THR A 94 20.27 -5.94 -1.79
C THR A 94 20.83 -7.37 -1.98
N GLY A 95 19.98 -8.34 -2.35
CA GLY A 95 20.36 -9.74 -2.57
C GLY A 95 20.89 -10.07 -3.97
N VAL A 96 20.99 -9.07 -4.86
CA VAL A 96 21.43 -9.26 -6.25
C VAL A 96 22.83 -8.72 -6.45
N GLU A 97 23.74 -9.50 -7.01
CA GLU A 97 25.12 -9.06 -7.28
C GLU A 97 25.17 -8.11 -8.49
N ASP A 98 24.73 -8.57 -9.66
CA ASP A 98 24.66 -7.74 -10.86
C ASP A 98 23.39 -6.87 -10.87
N LYS A 99 23.51 -5.61 -10.47
CA LYS A 99 22.39 -4.66 -10.46
C LYS A 99 21.83 -4.38 -11.86
N LYS A 100 22.56 -4.65 -12.95
CA LYS A 100 22.05 -4.50 -14.32
C LYS A 100 20.98 -5.55 -14.66
N SER A 101 20.93 -6.65 -13.91
CA SER A 101 19.87 -7.66 -14.01
C SER A 101 18.51 -7.19 -13.44
N ILE A 102 18.46 -5.97 -12.88
CA ILE A 102 17.25 -5.37 -12.34
C ILE A 102 16.85 -4.17 -13.19
N TYR A 103 15.68 -4.23 -13.82
CA TYR A 103 15.23 -3.17 -14.72
C TYR A 103 13.70 -3.03 -14.78
N GLU A 104 13.23 -1.83 -15.11
CA GLU A 104 11.82 -1.58 -15.40
C GLU A 104 11.48 -2.13 -16.78
N ILE A 105 10.43 -2.95 -16.87
CA ILE A 105 10.18 -3.81 -18.04
C ILE A 105 9.73 -3.06 -19.29
N LYS A 106 9.21 -1.84 -19.16
CA LYS A 106 8.77 -0.99 -20.28
C LYS A 106 9.73 0.18 -20.54
N GLY A 107 10.82 0.29 -19.78
CA GLY A 107 11.71 1.46 -19.83
C GLY A 107 11.00 2.78 -19.49
N ASN A 108 9.86 2.72 -18.79
CA ASN A 108 9.04 3.90 -18.53
C ASN A 108 9.76 4.85 -17.57
N LYS A 109 9.69 6.16 -17.85
CA LYS A 109 9.95 7.16 -16.81
C LYS A 109 8.84 7.06 -15.76
N ILE A 110 9.23 6.75 -14.53
CA ILE A 110 8.33 6.63 -13.40
C ILE A 110 7.65 7.98 -13.15
N THR A 111 6.32 8.06 -13.27
CA THR A 111 5.53 9.26 -13.01
C THR A 111 4.37 8.97 -12.05
N LYS A 112 3.87 9.99 -11.36
CA LYS A 112 2.83 9.86 -10.32
C LYS A 112 1.50 9.29 -10.86
N GLN A 113 1.20 9.47 -12.14
CA GLN A 113 -0.06 9.08 -12.77
C GLN A 113 0.01 7.76 -13.54
N ILE A 114 1.20 7.15 -13.63
CA ILE A 114 1.37 5.93 -14.41
C ILE A 114 0.46 4.81 -13.89
N ARG A 115 -0.22 4.14 -14.80
CA ARG A 115 -1.18 3.06 -14.47
C ARG A 115 -0.48 1.74 -14.13
N PHE A 116 0.71 1.52 -14.67
CA PHE A 116 1.46 0.28 -14.54
C PHE A 116 2.96 0.56 -14.44
N LEU A 117 3.63 -0.10 -13.48
CA LEU A 117 5.07 -0.21 -13.37
C LEU A 117 5.43 -1.67 -13.11
N GLY A 118 6.47 -2.18 -13.77
CA GLY A 118 6.95 -3.53 -13.50
C GLY A 118 8.46 -3.56 -13.43
N VAL A 119 9.02 -4.13 -12.37
CA VAL A 119 10.46 -4.37 -12.26
C VAL A 119 10.74 -5.85 -12.31
N ARG A 120 11.72 -6.23 -13.13
CA ARG A 120 12.17 -7.61 -13.29
C ARG A 120 13.54 -7.80 -12.68
N PHE A 121 13.69 -8.86 -11.91
CA PHE A 121 14.94 -9.38 -11.37
C PHE A 121 15.33 -10.58 -12.22
N SER A 122 16.00 -10.36 -13.36
CA SER A 122 16.15 -11.39 -14.40
C SER A 122 16.93 -12.62 -13.94
N THR A 123 17.94 -12.45 -13.07
CA THR A 123 18.72 -13.54 -12.45
C THR A 123 17.85 -14.55 -11.69
N PHE A 124 16.73 -14.09 -11.13
CA PHE A 124 15.80 -14.91 -10.35
C PHE A 124 14.48 -15.16 -11.09
N ASP A 125 14.31 -14.62 -12.31
CA ASP A 125 13.03 -14.64 -13.03
C ASP A 125 11.85 -14.15 -12.17
N VAL A 126 12.09 -13.16 -11.29
CA VAL A 126 11.04 -12.57 -10.45
C VAL A 126 10.54 -11.30 -11.09
N ARG A 127 9.22 -11.12 -11.09
CA ARG A 127 8.58 -9.88 -11.54
C ARG A 127 7.77 -9.27 -10.41
N ILE A 128 7.97 -7.98 -10.16
CA ILE A 128 7.26 -7.22 -9.14
C ILE A 128 6.56 -6.06 -9.82
N ASP A 129 5.23 -6.12 -9.88
CA ASP A 129 4.40 -5.15 -10.56
C ASP A 129 3.63 -4.27 -9.59
N PHE A 130 3.33 -3.06 -10.04
CA PHE A 130 2.36 -2.16 -9.44
C PHE A 130 1.34 -1.75 -10.50
N TYR A 131 0.06 -1.87 -10.14
CA TYR A 131 -1.05 -1.33 -10.89
C TYR A 131 -1.81 -0.29 -10.07
N ARG A 132 -1.95 0.90 -10.65
CA ARG A 132 -2.69 2.00 -10.03
C ARG A 132 -4.19 1.80 -10.22
N SER A 133 -4.83 1.21 -9.22
CA SER A 133 -6.29 1.09 -9.10
C SER A 133 -6.74 1.69 -7.77
N VAL A 134 -6.73 3.03 -7.71
CA VAL A 134 -6.91 3.80 -6.48
C VAL A 134 -8.14 3.39 -5.66
N PHE A 135 -9.26 3.16 -6.35
CA PHE A 135 -10.54 2.83 -5.73
C PHE A 135 -10.90 1.35 -5.89
N LEU A 136 -10.05 0.53 -6.54
CA LEU A 136 -10.28 -0.87 -6.97
C LEU A 136 -11.43 -1.06 -7.97
N VAL A 137 -12.37 -0.13 -8.02
CA VAL A 137 -13.52 -0.13 -8.91
C VAL A 137 -13.38 0.90 -10.03
N ARG A 138 -14.14 0.69 -11.10
CA ARG A 138 -13.98 1.39 -12.37
C ARG A 138 -14.50 2.83 -12.33
N PRO A 139 -13.73 3.84 -12.79
CA PRO A 139 -14.27 5.15 -13.15
C PRO A 139 -15.21 5.03 -14.35
N GLY A 140 -16.36 5.69 -14.29
CA GLY A 140 -17.42 5.66 -15.30
C GLY A 140 -17.71 7.03 -15.91
N SER A 141 -18.38 7.00 -17.07
CA SER A 141 -18.89 8.19 -17.76
C SER A 141 -20.04 8.83 -16.99
N VAL A 142 -20.19 10.15 -17.16
CA VAL A 142 -21.29 10.91 -16.56
C VAL A 142 -22.63 10.51 -17.21
N PRO A 143 -23.67 10.12 -16.43
CA PRO A 143 -25.00 9.85 -16.97
C PRO A 143 -25.61 11.08 -17.66
N ARG A 144 -26.38 10.88 -18.74
CA ARG A 144 -26.92 11.94 -19.61
C ARG A 144 -27.70 13.04 -18.86
N HIS A 145 -28.43 12.67 -17.81
CA HIS A 145 -29.25 13.59 -17.00
C HIS A 145 -28.64 13.87 -15.62
N ALA A 146 -27.32 13.71 -15.46
CA ALA A 146 -26.65 14.01 -14.21
C ALA A 146 -26.59 15.54 -13.96
N PRO A 147 -26.67 15.98 -12.69
CA PRO A 147 -26.47 17.39 -12.36
C PRO A 147 -25.09 17.91 -12.81
N GLN A 148 -25.00 19.19 -13.16
CA GLN A 148 -23.77 19.82 -13.70
C GLN A 148 -22.52 19.69 -12.80
N ARG A 149 -22.72 19.52 -11.49
CA ARG A 149 -21.65 19.28 -10.50
C ARG A 149 -20.98 17.90 -10.65
N VAL A 150 -21.60 16.97 -11.36
CA VAL A 150 -21.06 15.63 -11.61
C VAL A 150 -20.14 15.68 -12.81
N LYS A 151 -18.85 15.46 -12.58
CA LYS A 151 -17.80 15.45 -13.61
C LYS A 151 -17.36 14.04 -13.99
N THR A 152 -17.55 13.07 -13.10
CA THR A 152 -17.23 11.65 -13.31
C THR A 152 -18.05 10.81 -12.35
N THR A 153 -18.26 9.52 -12.66
CA THR A 153 -18.81 8.57 -11.71
C THR A 153 -17.77 7.52 -11.30
N LEU A 154 -17.92 6.97 -10.11
CA LEU A 154 -17.22 5.77 -9.67
C LEU A 154 -18.23 4.62 -9.63
N ARG A 155 -18.05 3.62 -10.51
CA ARG A 155 -18.92 2.46 -10.68
C ARG A 155 -18.63 1.43 -9.58
N LEU A 156 -19.30 1.57 -8.44
CA LEU A 156 -19.03 0.72 -7.28
C LEU A 156 -19.38 -0.75 -7.51
N ASP A 157 -20.20 -1.04 -8.52
CA ASP A 157 -20.66 -2.36 -8.98
C ASP A 157 -19.69 -3.04 -9.98
N LYS A 158 -18.58 -2.40 -10.34
CA LYS A 158 -17.65 -2.92 -11.36
C LYS A 158 -16.21 -2.79 -10.91
N ILE A 159 -15.49 -3.91 -10.88
CA ILE A 159 -14.03 -3.90 -10.71
C ILE A 159 -13.37 -3.05 -11.81
N ASP A 160 -12.21 -2.46 -11.51
CA ASP A 160 -11.41 -1.71 -12.47
C ASP A 160 -11.16 -2.55 -13.74
N ASP A 161 -11.25 -1.92 -14.91
CA ASP A 161 -11.22 -2.62 -16.20
C ASP A 161 -9.86 -3.26 -16.49
N ILE A 162 -8.79 -2.70 -15.93
CA ILE A 162 -7.43 -3.24 -15.99
C ILE A 162 -7.24 -4.52 -15.14
N SER A 163 -8.26 -4.97 -14.39
CA SER A 163 -8.14 -6.12 -13.48
C SER A 163 -7.70 -7.43 -14.14
N HIS A 164 -7.99 -7.62 -15.42
CA HIS A 164 -7.54 -8.78 -16.20
C HIS A 164 -6.02 -8.89 -16.31
N GLU A 165 -5.27 -7.80 -16.10
CA GLU A 165 -3.81 -7.76 -16.21
C GLU A 165 -3.08 -8.48 -15.07
N TRP A 166 -3.75 -8.75 -13.95
CA TRP A 166 -3.12 -9.29 -12.74
C TRP A 166 -3.79 -10.57 -12.21
N ILE A 167 -4.74 -11.15 -12.95
CA ILE A 167 -5.46 -12.37 -12.53
C ILE A 167 -4.56 -13.62 -12.42
N ASP A 168 -3.46 -13.66 -13.17
CA ASP A 168 -2.54 -14.80 -13.28
C ASP A 168 -1.32 -14.70 -12.36
N SER A 169 -1.31 -13.70 -11.47
CA SER A 169 -0.22 -13.44 -10.52
C SER A 169 -0.12 -14.53 -9.46
N ASP A 170 1.07 -14.81 -8.95
CA ASP A 170 1.26 -15.77 -7.86
C ASP A 170 0.98 -15.13 -6.49
N VAL A 171 1.19 -13.82 -6.38
CA VAL A 171 0.86 -13.04 -5.18
C VAL A 171 0.16 -11.73 -5.58
N LEU A 172 -1.01 -11.48 -4.99
CA LEU A 172 -1.76 -10.22 -5.14
C LEU A 172 -1.83 -9.49 -3.80
N ILE A 173 -1.45 -8.21 -3.79
CA ILE A 173 -1.49 -7.34 -2.62
C ILE A 173 -2.34 -6.12 -2.93
N PHE A 174 -3.52 -6.05 -2.33
CA PHE A 174 -4.45 -4.94 -2.53
C PHE A 174 -4.35 -3.89 -1.41
N ASN A 175 -4.55 -2.62 -1.75
CA ASN A 175 -4.92 -1.58 -0.79
C ASN A 175 -5.95 -0.61 -1.40
N SER A 176 -6.73 0.05 -0.55
CA SER A 176 -7.48 1.25 -0.90
C SER A 176 -7.94 1.96 0.36
N GLY A 177 -7.99 3.30 0.33
CA GLY A 177 -8.53 4.05 1.46
C GLY A 177 -8.25 5.55 1.42
N HIS A 178 -7.03 5.97 1.08
CA HIS A 178 -6.62 7.38 1.23
C HIS A 178 -7.36 8.36 0.31
N TRP A 179 -7.91 7.87 -0.80
CA TRP A 179 -8.70 8.67 -1.73
C TRP A 179 -10.20 8.68 -1.42
N TRP A 180 -10.65 7.89 -0.45
CA TRP A 180 -12.05 7.86 -0.01
C TRP A 180 -12.31 9.02 0.97
N THR A 181 -12.24 10.25 0.45
CA THR A 181 -12.48 11.48 1.21
C THR A 181 -13.33 12.45 0.39
N ARG A 182 -13.98 13.39 1.09
CA ARG A 182 -14.84 14.40 0.46
C ARG A 182 -14.08 15.20 -0.61
N THR A 183 -12.86 15.62 -0.29
CA THR A 183 -12.00 16.44 -1.15
C THR A 183 -11.47 15.71 -2.38
N LYS A 184 -11.28 14.39 -2.29
CA LYS A 184 -10.79 13.56 -3.40
C LYS A 184 -11.91 12.94 -4.25
N LEU A 185 -13.15 13.01 -3.78
CA LEU A 185 -14.34 12.51 -4.49
C LEU A 185 -15.28 13.67 -4.86
N PHE A 186 -16.12 14.09 -3.93
CA PHE A 186 -17.28 14.92 -4.25
C PHE A 186 -16.92 16.36 -4.61
N ASP A 187 -15.87 16.94 -4.01
CA ASP A 187 -15.47 18.33 -4.28
C ASP A 187 -14.83 18.49 -5.66
N VAL A 188 -14.26 17.41 -6.20
CA VAL A 188 -13.77 17.34 -7.59
C VAL A 188 -14.83 16.79 -8.57
N GLY A 189 -16.07 16.65 -8.12
CA GLY A 189 -17.21 16.24 -8.95
C GLY A 189 -17.30 14.74 -9.23
N TRP A 190 -16.62 13.89 -8.47
CA TRP A 190 -16.72 12.42 -8.58
C TRP A 190 -17.79 11.89 -7.65
N TYR A 191 -18.82 11.23 -8.21
CA TYR A 191 -19.95 10.69 -7.45
C TYR A 191 -20.11 9.19 -7.66
N PHE A 192 -20.80 8.53 -6.75
CA PHE A 192 -21.00 7.09 -6.85
C PHE A 192 -22.10 6.72 -7.83
N GLN A 193 -21.91 5.61 -8.51
CA GLN A 193 -22.89 4.97 -9.37
C GLN A 193 -22.91 3.47 -9.04
N VAL A 194 -24.11 2.92 -8.99
CA VAL A 194 -24.37 1.48 -8.89
C VAL A 194 -25.38 1.17 -9.97
N ASP A 195 -25.12 0.11 -10.74
CA ASP A 195 -25.83 -0.19 -11.98
C ASP A 195 -25.79 1.04 -12.91
N ASN A 196 -26.94 1.61 -13.26
CA ASN A 196 -27.03 2.81 -14.09
C ASN A 196 -27.61 4.01 -13.33
N SER A 197 -27.64 3.95 -11.99
CA SER A 197 -28.21 5.01 -11.16
C SER A 197 -27.13 5.76 -10.39
N LEU A 198 -27.13 7.08 -10.55
CA LEU A 198 -26.31 7.98 -9.78
C LEU A 198 -26.79 8.02 -8.32
N LYS A 199 -25.87 7.89 -7.36
CA LYS A 199 -26.16 7.82 -5.92
C LYS A 199 -25.68 9.08 -5.20
N LEU A 200 -26.32 10.22 -5.48
CA LEU A 200 -25.91 11.55 -4.98
C LEU A 200 -25.87 11.71 -3.45
N GLY A 201 -26.67 10.93 -2.72
CA GLY A 201 -26.74 10.94 -1.25
C GLY A 201 -25.96 9.82 -0.56
N MET A 202 -25.29 8.95 -1.31
CA MET A 202 -24.55 7.83 -0.72
C MET A 202 -23.32 8.34 0.02
N THR A 203 -23.16 7.93 1.28
CA THR A 203 -22.01 8.30 2.09
C THR A 203 -20.72 7.65 1.59
N ILE A 204 -19.56 8.24 1.91
CA ILE A 204 -18.26 7.69 1.53
C ILE A 204 -18.05 6.28 2.12
N ASN A 205 -18.44 6.06 3.37
CA ASN A 205 -18.33 4.75 4.01
C ASN A 205 -19.22 3.70 3.32
N SER A 206 -20.45 4.07 2.97
CA SER A 206 -21.33 3.18 2.18
C SER A 206 -20.72 2.88 0.82
N GLY A 207 -20.18 3.90 0.14
CA GLY A 207 -19.53 3.74 -1.16
C GLY A 207 -18.31 2.81 -1.10
N PHE A 208 -17.44 3.01 -0.10
CA PHE A 208 -16.27 2.16 0.14
C PHE A 208 -16.68 0.72 0.44
N ASN A 209 -17.66 0.50 1.30
CA ASN A 209 -18.16 -0.83 1.62
C ASN A 209 -18.73 -1.54 0.38
N THR A 210 -19.49 -0.84 -0.46
CA THR A 210 -19.99 -1.42 -1.72
C THR A 210 -18.84 -1.79 -2.67
N ALA A 211 -17.84 -0.92 -2.82
CA ALA A 211 -16.67 -1.22 -3.65
C ALA A 211 -15.87 -2.43 -3.11
N LEU A 212 -15.72 -2.55 -1.79
CA LEU A 212 -15.09 -3.72 -1.18
C LEU A 212 -15.88 -5.00 -1.42
N LEU A 213 -17.21 -4.97 -1.35
CA LEU A 213 -18.04 -6.14 -1.65
C LEU A 213 -17.92 -6.56 -3.12
N THR A 214 -17.83 -5.60 -4.04
CA THR A 214 -17.54 -5.86 -5.46
C THR A 214 -16.17 -6.47 -5.65
N TRP A 215 -15.13 -5.95 -4.97
CA TRP A 215 -13.79 -6.54 -4.99
C TRP A 215 -13.80 -7.97 -4.42
N ALA A 216 -14.49 -8.22 -3.32
CA ALA A 216 -14.57 -9.53 -2.69
C ALA A 216 -15.22 -10.57 -3.62
N SER A 217 -16.38 -10.22 -4.21
CA SER A 217 -17.07 -11.05 -5.21
C SER A 217 -16.20 -11.32 -6.44
N TRP A 218 -15.45 -10.32 -6.91
CA TRP A 218 -14.51 -10.50 -8.01
C TRP A 218 -13.38 -11.48 -7.65
N VAL A 219 -12.78 -11.38 -6.45
CA VAL A 219 -11.76 -12.33 -6.01
C VAL A 219 -12.31 -13.76 -5.97
N GLU A 220 -13.49 -13.96 -5.39
CA GLU A 220 -14.11 -15.29 -5.26
C GLU A 220 -14.48 -15.92 -6.61
N SER A 221 -14.85 -15.11 -7.60
CA SER A 221 -15.28 -15.60 -8.91
C SER A 221 -14.17 -15.70 -9.95
N THR A 222 -13.09 -14.94 -9.80
CA THR A 222 -12.07 -14.78 -10.86
C THR A 222 -10.69 -15.32 -10.46
N ILE A 223 -10.31 -15.23 -9.18
CA ILE A 223 -8.96 -15.59 -8.75
C ILE A 223 -8.89 -17.06 -8.34
N ASN A 224 -7.97 -17.80 -8.97
CA ASN A 224 -7.65 -19.16 -8.54
C ASN A 224 -6.77 -19.13 -7.28
N THR A 225 -7.41 -19.17 -6.11
CA THR A 225 -6.72 -19.10 -4.81
C THR A 225 -5.93 -20.36 -4.42
N ASN A 226 -6.01 -21.44 -5.21
CA ASN A 226 -5.10 -22.59 -5.07
C ASN A 226 -3.70 -22.26 -5.61
N ARG A 227 -3.60 -21.33 -6.57
CA ARG A 227 -2.34 -20.85 -7.13
C ARG A 227 -1.92 -19.51 -6.52
N THR A 228 -2.86 -18.58 -6.42
CA THR A 228 -2.58 -17.18 -6.06
C THR A 228 -2.80 -16.94 -4.58
N ARG A 229 -1.79 -16.39 -3.90
CA ARG A 229 -1.93 -15.87 -2.53
C ARG A 229 -2.46 -14.43 -2.59
N VAL A 230 -3.58 -14.17 -1.93
CA VAL A 230 -4.22 -12.85 -1.94
C VAL A 230 -4.08 -12.19 -0.57
N PHE A 231 -3.62 -10.94 -0.57
CA PHE A 231 -3.46 -10.08 0.58
C PHE A 231 -4.27 -8.80 0.42
N PHE A 232 -4.83 -8.30 1.52
CA PHE A 232 -5.39 -6.95 1.57
C PHE A 232 -4.76 -6.17 2.73
N ARG A 233 -4.08 -5.07 2.43
CA ARG A 233 -3.49 -4.19 3.44
C ARG A 233 -4.55 -3.21 3.97
N THR A 234 -4.71 -3.18 5.29
CA THR A 234 -5.60 -2.22 5.94
C THR A 234 -5.07 -0.78 5.85
N PHE A 235 -5.94 0.20 6.12
CA PHE A 235 -5.60 1.62 6.06
C PHE A 235 -4.37 1.97 6.93
N GLU A 236 -3.37 2.59 6.33
CA GLU A 236 -2.19 3.15 7.00
C GLU A 236 -2.51 4.54 7.58
N SER A 237 -2.18 4.76 8.85
CA SER A 237 -2.59 6.00 9.52
C SER A 237 -1.85 7.21 8.98
N SER A 238 -2.60 8.23 8.54
CA SER A 238 -2.06 9.55 8.26
C SER A 238 -1.92 10.37 9.55
N HIS A 239 -0.92 11.24 9.62
CA HIS A 239 -0.61 12.05 10.82
C HIS A 239 -0.90 13.54 10.63
N TRP A 240 -1.83 13.86 9.72
CA TRP A 240 -2.40 15.20 9.62
C TRP A 240 -3.15 15.58 10.90
N SER A 241 -3.01 16.86 11.26
CA SER A 241 -3.53 17.50 12.47
C SER A 241 -4.20 18.84 12.12
N GLY A 242 -4.85 19.46 13.11
CA GLY A 242 -5.66 20.68 12.93
C GLY A 242 -7.12 20.38 12.57
N GLN A 243 -8.01 21.35 12.74
CA GLN A 243 -9.46 21.19 12.55
C GLN A 243 -9.85 20.67 11.15
N ASN A 244 -9.03 20.98 10.13
CA ASN A 244 -9.26 20.57 8.74
C ASN A 244 -8.17 19.62 8.20
N HIS A 245 -7.40 18.96 9.07
CA HIS A 245 -6.26 18.11 8.66
C HIS A 245 -5.26 18.84 7.74
N ASN A 246 -5.04 20.13 7.97
CA ASN A 246 -4.17 20.98 7.15
C ASN A 246 -2.76 21.15 7.71
N SER A 247 -2.50 20.66 8.93
CA SER A 247 -1.19 20.76 9.56
C SER A 247 -0.49 19.41 9.57
N CYS A 248 0.69 19.35 8.98
CA CYS A 248 1.57 18.19 8.98
C CYS A 248 2.85 18.54 9.74
N LYS A 249 3.07 17.89 10.89
CA LYS A 249 4.29 18.00 11.68
C LYS A 249 4.81 16.61 11.98
N VAL A 250 5.86 16.22 11.27
CA VAL A 250 6.56 14.94 11.46
C VAL A 250 7.36 14.99 12.77
N THR A 251 7.23 13.96 13.60
CA THR A 251 7.99 13.85 14.86
C THR A 251 9.37 13.26 14.62
N LYS A 252 10.29 13.41 15.58
CA LYS A 252 11.62 12.76 15.50
C LYS A 252 11.65 11.31 15.97
N ARG A 253 10.60 10.88 16.70
CA ARG A 253 10.46 9.55 17.29
C ARG A 253 9.01 9.08 17.15
N PRO A 254 8.75 7.77 17.19
CA PRO A 254 7.40 7.24 17.26
C PRO A 254 6.62 7.87 18.43
N TRP A 255 5.32 8.04 18.24
CA TRP A 255 4.42 8.49 19.29
C TRP A 255 4.37 7.46 20.42
N LYS A 256 4.16 7.94 21.66
CA LYS A 256 3.87 7.06 22.80
C LYS A 256 2.38 6.69 22.88
N ARG A 257 1.52 7.55 22.33
CA ARG A 257 0.06 7.40 22.28
C ARG A 257 -0.42 7.80 20.89
N THR A 258 -1.34 7.04 20.34
CA THR A 258 -1.82 7.11 18.95
C THR A 258 -3.01 8.05 18.76
N ASN A 259 -3.59 8.58 19.84
CA ASN A 259 -4.82 9.38 19.80
C ASN A 259 -5.97 8.70 19.04
N ARG A 260 -6.17 7.39 19.28
CA ARG A 260 -7.17 6.54 18.63
C ARG A 260 -6.94 6.28 17.13
N LYS A 261 -5.82 6.72 16.55
CA LYS A 261 -5.48 6.46 15.13
C LYS A 261 -5.21 4.98 14.83
N GLU A 262 -5.05 4.13 15.84
CA GLU A 262 -4.99 2.68 15.71
C GLU A 262 -6.34 2.05 15.35
N ARG A 263 -7.44 2.78 15.52
CA ARG A 263 -8.81 2.38 15.14
C ARG A 263 -9.25 3.19 13.94
N ASN A 264 -9.49 2.51 12.81
CA ASN A 264 -9.94 3.17 11.59
C ASN A 264 -11.18 2.47 11.02
N PRO A 265 -12.28 3.20 10.74
CA PRO A 265 -13.48 2.63 10.12
C PRO A 265 -13.22 1.90 8.80
N ILE A 266 -12.31 2.41 7.96
CA ILE A 266 -11.89 1.77 6.70
C ILE A 266 -11.27 0.41 6.98
N SER A 267 -10.34 0.32 7.92
CA SER A 267 -9.73 -0.96 8.32
C SER A 267 -10.74 -1.94 8.91
N ASN A 268 -11.71 -1.45 9.69
CA ASN A 268 -12.77 -2.29 10.24
C ASN A 268 -13.67 -2.86 9.14
N MET A 269 -13.99 -2.07 8.11
CA MET A 269 -14.76 -2.53 6.94
C MET A 269 -13.97 -3.58 6.15
N ILE A 270 -12.68 -3.36 5.90
CA ILE A 270 -11.79 -4.34 5.24
C ILE A 270 -11.78 -5.67 6.02
N ASN A 271 -11.51 -5.61 7.33
CA ASN A 271 -11.49 -6.80 8.20
C ASN A 271 -12.83 -7.54 8.16
N LYS A 272 -13.95 -6.81 8.21
CA LYS A 272 -15.30 -7.40 8.20
C LYS A 272 -15.59 -8.10 6.87
N VAL A 273 -15.31 -7.45 5.74
CA VAL A 273 -15.56 -8.00 4.40
C VAL A 273 -14.68 -9.24 4.17
N VAL A 274 -13.38 -9.14 4.44
CA VAL A 274 -12.46 -10.28 4.25
C VAL A 274 -12.83 -11.46 5.14
N LYS A 275 -13.22 -11.23 6.39
CA LYS A 275 -13.68 -12.30 7.29
C LYS A 275 -14.92 -13.03 6.79
N SER A 276 -15.76 -12.38 5.97
CA SER A 276 -16.95 -12.99 5.39
C SER A 276 -16.73 -13.69 4.05
N MET A 277 -15.51 -13.60 3.48
CA MET A 277 -15.19 -14.25 2.22
C MET A 277 -14.97 -15.76 2.41
N SER A 278 -15.38 -16.52 1.41
CA SER A 278 -15.05 -17.93 1.25
C SER A 278 -13.61 -18.13 0.73
N ALA A 279 -13.15 -17.22 -0.14
CA ALA A 279 -11.79 -17.22 -0.65
C ALA A 279 -10.77 -16.88 0.46
N PRO A 280 -9.64 -17.62 0.56
CA PRO A 280 -8.64 -17.36 1.59
C PRO A 280 -7.83 -16.09 1.27
N VAL A 281 -8.19 -14.99 1.92
CA VAL A 281 -7.46 -13.72 1.85
C VAL A 281 -6.79 -13.42 3.19
N THR A 282 -5.49 -13.08 3.15
CA THR A 282 -4.75 -12.65 4.33
C THR A 282 -4.85 -11.14 4.51
N VAL A 283 -5.40 -10.68 5.63
CA VAL A 283 -5.40 -9.25 5.95
C VAL A 283 -4.07 -8.84 6.57
N MET A 284 -3.39 -7.88 5.94
CA MET A 284 -2.23 -7.23 6.55
C MET A 284 -2.71 -6.06 7.42
N HIS A 285 -2.97 -6.33 8.71
CA HIS A 285 -3.54 -5.35 9.62
C HIS A 285 -2.53 -4.33 10.15
N VAL A 286 -2.02 -3.48 9.26
CA VAL A 286 -0.95 -2.51 9.56
C VAL A 286 -1.42 -1.22 10.24
N THR A 287 -2.73 -0.98 10.35
CA THR A 287 -3.27 0.27 10.96
C THR A 287 -2.72 0.53 12.37
N PRO A 288 -2.72 -0.45 13.30
CA PRO A 288 -2.26 -0.19 14.66
C PRO A 288 -0.77 0.13 14.72
N MET A 289 0.09 -0.61 13.98
CA MET A 289 1.53 -0.35 13.97
C MET A 289 1.86 1.00 13.34
N THR A 290 1.16 1.40 12.28
CA THR A 290 1.44 2.66 11.58
C THR A 290 0.99 3.88 12.37
N ALA A 291 -0.03 3.76 13.22
CA ALA A 291 -0.55 4.84 14.07
C ALA A 291 0.47 5.45 15.05
N TYR A 292 1.58 4.76 15.32
CA TYR A 292 2.67 5.26 16.15
C TYR A 292 3.73 6.00 15.34
N ARG A 293 3.77 5.83 14.02
CA ARG A 293 4.93 6.16 13.19
C ARG A 293 4.87 7.52 12.53
N SER A 294 4.39 8.54 13.26
CA SER A 294 4.42 9.91 12.78
C SER A 294 5.81 10.38 12.32
N ASP A 295 6.88 9.76 12.82
CA ASP A 295 8.27 10.01 12.45
C ASP A 295 8.68 9.46 11.08
N GLY A 296 7.97 8.45 10.57
CA GLY A 296 8.28 7.80 9.30
C GLY A 296 7.73 8.54 8.07
N HIS A 297 6.94 9.60 8.25
CA HIS A 297 6.32 10.34 7.14
C HIS A 297 7.30 11.24 6.39
N VAL A 298 6.95 11.51 5.13
CA VAL A 298 7.71 12.39 4.22
C VAL A 298 7.83 13.82 4.74
N GLY A 299 6.78 14.36 5.35
CA GLY A 299 6.78 15.75 5.82
C GLY A 299 7.08 16.72 4.66
N THR A 300 8.05 17.60 4.86
CA THR A 300 8.50 18.55 3.82
C THR A 300 9.69 18.03 3.00
N TRP A 301 10.15 16.79 3.24
CA TRP A 301 11.33 16.22 2.58
C TRP A 301 10.94 15.48 1.29
N SER A 302 10.29 16.19 0.38
CA SER A 302 9.79 15.68 -0.89
C SER A 302 10.37 16.45 -2.09
N ASP A 303 9.93 16.07 -3.30
CA ASP A 303 10.17 16.81 -4.53
C ASP A 303 9.40 18.16 -4.58
N GLN A 304 8.50 18.42 -3.63
CA GLN A 304 7.75 19.68 -3.48
C GLN A 304 7.69 20.11 -1.99
N PRO A 305 8.80 20.66 -1.44
CA PRO A 305 8.90 20.95 0.00
C PRO A 305 7.87 21.94 0.57
N SER A 306 7.26 22.77 -0.28
CA SER A 306 6.22 23.73 0.10
C SER A 306 4.88 23.08 0.46
N VAL A 307 4.66 21.82 0.06
CA VAL A 307 3.45 21.06 0.34
C VAL A 307 3.82 19.87 1.23
N PRO A 308 3.62 19.97 2.56
CA PRO A 308 4.00 18.90 3.46
C PRO A 308 3.13 17.66 3.23
N ASP A 309 3.67 16.48 3.53
CA ASP A 309 3.01 15.19 3.32
C ASP A 309 3.10 14.31 4.58
N CYS A 310 1.97 14.20 5.29
CA CYS A 310 1.80 13.29 6.43
C CYS A 310 0.91 12.09 6.08
N SER A 311 0.89 11.70 4.81
CA SER A 311 0.19 10.51 4.31
C SER A 311 1.19 9.48 3.79
N HIS A 312 2.17 9.89 2.99
CA HIS A 312 3.19 9.00 2.42
C HIS A 312 4.38 8.82 3.36
N TRP A 313 5.16 7.76 3.12
CA TRP A 313 6.24 7.30 3.97
C TRP A 313 7.59 7.55 3.31
N CYS A 314 8.58 7.94 4.10
CA CYS A 314 9.97 7.93 3.66
C CYS A 314 10.43 6.50 3.36
N LEU A 315 11.30 6.34 2.37
CA LEU A 315 12.06 5.12 2.11
C LEU A 315 13.57 5.36 2.31
N PRO A 316 14.30 4.48 3.04
CA PRO A 316 13.78 3.33 3.81
C PRO A 316 12.92 3.77 5.00
N GLY A 317 12.03 2.90 5.48
CA GLY A 317 11.09 3.24 6.55
C GLY A 317 9.99 2.22 6.79
N VAL A 318 8.81 2.71 7.20
CA VAL A 318 7.67 1.88 7.62
C VAL A 318 7.23 0.83 6.58
N PRO A 319 7.20 1.14 5.26
CA PRO A 319 6.83 0.15 4.25
C PRO A 319 7.76 -1.07 4.19
N ASP A 320 9.03 -0.93 4.61
CA ASP A 320 9.98 -2.04 4.66
C ASP A 320 9.49 -3.12 5.63
N MET A 321 8.95 -2.68 6.78
CA MET A 321 8.38 -3.59 7.78
C MET A 321 7.12 -4.30 7.28
N TRP A 322 6.30 -3.63 6.46
CA TRP A 322 5.15 -4.29 5.83
C TRP A 322 5.60 -5.39 4.88
N ASN A 323 6.69 -5.15 4.14
CA ASN A 323 7.25 -6.12 3.21
C ASN A 323 7.94 -7.29 3.93
N GLU A 324 8.69 -7.05 5.01
CA GLU A 324 9.20 -8.13 5.86
C GLU A 324 8.08 -9.04 6.39
N ILE A 325 6.96 -8.45 6.85
CA ILE A 325 5.79 -9.22 7.28
C ILE A 325 5.19 -9.99 6.10
N LEU A 326 4.89 -9.32 4.99
CA LEU A 326 4.33 -9.94 3.78
C LEU A 326 5.17 -11.15 3.33
N LEU A 327 6.48 -10.95 3.25
CA LEU A 327 7.41 -11.98 2.80
C LEU A 327 7.42 -13.16 3.78
N SER A 328 7.35 -12.93 5.09
CA SER A 328 7.27 -14.04 6.06
C SER A 328 6.02 -14.92 5.93
N TYR A 329 4.94 -14.43 5.29
CA TYR A 329 3.79 -15.27 4.91
C TYR A 329 4.03 -16.10 3.64
N LEU A 330 5.01 -15.72 2.82
CA LEU A 330 5.34 -16.40 1.56
C LEU A 330 6.46 -17.42 1.74
N LEU A 331 7.29 -17.29 2.78
CA LEU A 331 8.36 -18.25 3.05
C LEU A 331 7.82 -19.53 3.72
N PRO A 332 8.47 -20.68 3.53
CA PRO A 332 8.21 -21.88 4.32
C PRO A 332 8.35 -21.57 5.82
N LYS A 333 7.46 -22.16 6.63
CA LYS A 333 7.53 -22.07 8.10
C LYS A 333 8.55 -23.03 8.68
#